data_AF-A0A8B9WAU6-F1
#
_entry.id   AF-A0A8B9WAU6-F1
#
_cell.length_a   1.000
_cell.length_b   1.000
_cell.length_c   1.000
_cell.angle_alpha   90.00
_cell.angle_beta   90.00
_cell.angle_gamma   90.00
#
_symmetry.space_group_name_H-M   'P 1'
#
loop_
_entity.id
_entity.type
_entity.pdbx_description
1 polymer ?
#
loop_
_entity_poly.entity_id
_entity_poly.type
_entity_poly.pdbx_seq_one_letter_code
_entity_poly.pdbx_strand_id
1 'polypeptide(L)'
;MLVLTVAPCRITSLEMRDFAALRIRRGKAKVSTGLPTSRGRHTALRPTGWSLFHTSLACSSALHTAPARAPRPFSPPEPCWFCSSVASRGVWVLIRRMGFVKVVKNKAYFKRYQVKFRRRREGKTDYYARKRLVIQDKNKYNTPKYRMIVRVTNRDIICQLLNRFGMDKIYEGQVEVTGDEYNVESIDGQPGAFTCYLDAGLARTTTGNKVFGALKGAVDGGLSIPHSTKRFPGYDSESKEFSAEVHRKHIMGQNVADYMRYLIEEDEDAYKKQFSQYIKNNVTPDMEEMYKKAHAAIRENPVYEKKPKKEVKKKRWNRPKMSLAQKKDRVAQKKASFLRAQERAAES
;
A
#
# COMPACT_ATOMS: atom_id res chain seq x y z
N MET A 1 35.96 -0.86 18.26
CA MET A 1 34.72 -0.44 18.95
C MET A 1 33.90 0.45 18.02
N LEU A 2 33.00 -0.14 17.23
CA LEU A 2 31.99 0.62 16.50
C LEU A 2 30.76 -0.29 16.32
N VAL A 3 29.69 0.09 17.01
CA VAL A 3 28.45 -0.65 17.19
C VAL A 3 27.64 -0.58 15.88
N LEU A 4 27.64 -1.66 15.10
CA LEU A 4 26.77 -1.83 13.93
C LEU A 4 25.38 -2.27 14.40
N THR A 5 24.48 -1.29 14.54
CA THR A 5 23.08 -1.51 14.85
C THR A 5 22.38 -2.27 13.71
N VAL A 6 22.16 -3.57 13.90
CA VAL A 6 21.24 -4.37 13.09
C VAL A 6 19.83 -3.84 13.32
N ALA A 7 19.14 -3.43 12.26
CA ALA A 7 17.79 -2.90 12.35
C ALA A 7 16.81 -4.03 12.72
N PRO A 8 16.13 -3.98 13.88
CA PRO A 8 15.09 -4.93 14.20
C PRO A 8 13.86 -4.71 13.29
N CYS A 9 13.25 -5.81 12.84
CA CYS A 9 11.92 -5.82 12.25
C CYS A 9 10.98 -4.93 13.08
N ARG A 10 10.43 -3.87 12.46
CA ARG A 10 9.56 -2.91 13.13
C ARG A 10 8.22 -3.55 13.49
N ILE A 11 8.14 -4.18 14.66
CA ILE A 11 6.88 -4.48 15.35
C ILE A 11 6.36 -3.15 15.91
N THR A 12 5.41 -2.54 15.21
CA THR A 12 4.82 -1.26 15.64
C THR A 12 3.68 -1.52 16.63
N SER A 13 3.95 -1.40 17.92
CA SER A 13 2.93 -1.38 18.97
C SER A 13 2.21 -0.02 18.97
N LEU A 14 0.93 -0.01 18.58
CA LEU A 14 0.07 1.18 18.64
C LEU A 14 -0.64 1.22 20.00
N GLU A 15 -0.32 2.20 20.84
CA GLU A 15 -1.03 2.46 22.10
C GLU A 15 -2.32 3.25 21.87
N MET A 16 -3.39 2.86 22.57
CA MET A 16 -4.72 3.48 22.58
C MET A 16 -4.72 4.85 23.28
N ARG A 17 -4.08 5.87 22.71
CA ARG A 17 -4.36 7.28 23.10
C ARG A 17 -5.03 8.11 22.00
N ASP A 18 -5.22 7.53 20.81
CA ASP A 18 -5.77 8.26 19.65
C ASP A 18 -7.25 7.95 19.34
N PHE A 19 -8.00 7.27 20.23
CA PHE A 19 -9.40 6.86 19.96
C PHE A 19 -10.45 7.29 21.00
N ALA A 20 -10.14 8.19 21.93
CA ALA A 20 -11.11 8.65 22.94
C ALA A 20 -11.57 10.10 22.70
N ALA A 21 -12.39 10.32 21.68
CA ALA A 21 -13.24 11.51 21.58
C ALA A 21 -14.51 11.23 20.77
N LEU A 22 -15.35 10.31 21.27
CA LEU A 22 -16.76 10.28 20.90
C LEU A 22 -17.59 10.06 22.17
N ARG A 23 -17.85 11.17 22.87
CA ARG A 23 -18.68 11.19 24.07
C ARG A 23 -20.14 10.95 23.67
N ILE A 24 -20.68 9.88 24.23
CA ILE A 24 -22.08 9.47 24.24
C ILE A 24 -22.96 10.66 24.67
N ARG A 25 -23.87 11.13 23.80
CA ARG A 25 -25.02 11.94 24.23
C ARG A 25 -26.21 11.01 24.43
N ARG A 26 -26.51 10.74 25.71
CA ARG A 26 -27.77 10.14 26.17
C ARG A 26 -28.94 11.03 25.75
N GLY A 27 -29.99 10.41 25.23
CA GLY A 27 -31.25 11.07 24.94
C GLY A 27 -31.95 11.55 26.21
N LYS A 28 -32.55 12.74 26.12
CA LYS A 28 -33.66 13.15 26.98
C LYS A 28 -34.71 13.80 26.09
N ALA A 29 -35.90 13.20 26.10
CA ALA A 29 -37.11 13.73 25.52
C ALA A 29 -37.55 15.00 26.28
N LYS A 30 -38.05 16.00 25.55
CA LYS A 30 -39.05 16.95 26.05
C LYS A 30 -39.74 17.66 24.86
N VAL A 31 -41.02 17.33 24.72
CA VAL A 31 -42.21 18.19 24.51
C VAL A 31 -42.17 19.27 23.43
N SER A 32 -43.20 19.16 22.58
CA SER A 32 -43.67 19.99 21.48
C SER A 32 -44.14 21.40 21.87
N THR A 33 -43.76 22.40 21.07
CA THR A 33 -44.60 23.53 20.60
C THR A 33 -44.03 24.03 19.27
N GLY A 34 -44.91 24.31 18.29
CA GLY A 34 -44.59 24.30 16.86
C GLY A 34 -44.16 25.63 16.19
N LEU A 35 -43.52 25.43 15.02
CA LEU A 35 -43.49 26.21 13.75
C LEU A 35 -43.00 27.69 13.70
N PRO A 36 -42.56 28.24 12.54
CA PRO A 36 -42.31 27.61 11.23
C PRO A 36 -40.94 27.92 10.54
N THR A 37 -40.55 26.98 9.66
CA THR A 37 -39.78 27.08 8.40
C THR A 37 -38.77 28.21 8.11
N SER A 38 -37.52 27.83 7.81
CA SER A 38 -36.80 28.31 6.61
C SER A 38 -35.75 27.30 6.11
N ARG A 39 -35.71 27.10 4.80
CA ARG A 39 -34.88 26.13 4.07
C ARG A 39 -33.46 26.70 3.85
N GLY A 40 -32.42 25.99 4.28
CA GLY A 40 -31.02 26.32 3.95
C GLY A 40 -30.24 25.10 3.47
N ARG A 41 -30.07 24.96 2.14
CA ARG A 41 -29.34 23.86 1.51
C ARG A 41 -27.83 24.06 1.64
N HIS A 42 -27.15 23.07 2.22
CA HIS A 42 -25.70 22.91 2.12
C HIS A 42 -25.31 22.51 0.69
N THR A 43 -24.44 23.30 0.05
CA THR A 43 -23.83 22.95 -1.24
C THR A 43 -22.43 22.40 -1.04
N ALA A 44 -22.25 21.15 -1.47
CA ALA A 44 -21.01 20.39 -1.40
C ALA A 44 -20.07 20.71 -2.59
N LEU A 45 -18.79 20.66 -2.25
CA LEU A 45 -17.60 20.93 -3.06
C LEU A 45 -17.38 19.88 -4.18
N ARG A 46 -16.97 20.34 -5.36
CA ARG A 46 -16.41 19.49 -6.45
C ARG A 46 -14.87 19.41 -6.35
N PRO A 47 -14.23 18.28 -6.67
CA PRO A 47 -12.78 18.21 -6.85
C PRO A 47 -12.37 18.40 -8.32
N THR A 48 -11.31 19.19 -8.52
CA THR A 48 -10.62 19.51 -9.77
C THR A 48 -9.58 18.43 -10.14
N GLY A 49 -9.48 18.10 -11.42
CA GLY A 49 -8.51 17.16 -11.99
C GLY A 49 -7.07 17.67 -11.97
N TRP A 50 -6.14 16.73 -12.01
CA TRP A 50 -4.69 16.91 -12.18
C TRP A 50 -4.31 16.63 -13.63
N SER A 51 -3.44 17.47 -14.19
CA SER A 51 -2.68 17.18 -15.42
C SER A 51 -1.20 17.10 -15.06
N LEU A 52 -0.58 15.99 -15.45
CA LEU A 52 0.86 15.70 -15.35
C LEU A 52 1.61 16.42 -16.47
N PHE A 53 2.76 17.02 -16.16
CA PHE A 53 3.78 17.43 -17.13
C PHE A 53 4.94 16.43 -17.03
N HIS A 54 5.31 15.80 -18.15
CA HIS A 54 6.57 15.10 -18.32
C HIS A 54 7.47 15.97 -19.19
N THR A 55 8.65 16.32 -18.66
CA THR A 55 9.78 16.86 -19.41
C THR A 55 10.78 15.73 -19.64
N SER A 56 11.10 15.43 -20.90
CA SER A 56 12.18 14.50 -21.27
C SER A 56 13.37 15.31 -21.81
N LEU A 57 14.54 15.11 -21.21
CA LEU A 57 15.83 15.50 -21.76
C LEU A 57 16.21 14.54 -22.89
N ALA A 58 16.81 15.07 -23.96
CA ALA A 58 17.43 14.31 -25.03
C ALA A 58 18.90 14.02 -24.70
N CYS A 59 19.36 12.81 -25.03
CA CYS A 59 20.76 12.41 -25.03
C CYS A 59 21.12 11.92 -26.44
N SER A 60 22.20 12.46 -26.99
CA SER A 60 22.73 12.19 -28.33
C SER A 60 23.51 10.88 -28.40
N SER A 61 23.40 10.16 -29.50
CA SER A 61 24.48 9.33 -30.08
C SER A 61 24.13 8.95 -31.52
N ALA A 62 25.04 9.22 -32.44
CA ALA A 62 24.96 8.91 -33.87
C ALA A 62 25.49 7.49 -34.17
N LEU A 63 24.97 6.83 -35.23
CA LEU A 63 25.73 6.03 -36.20
C LEU A 63 24.84 5.60 -37.39
N HIS A 64 25.48 5.35 -38.54
CA HIS A 64 25.01 5.37 -39.93
C HIS A 64 24.16 4.16 -40.38
N THR A 65 23.15 4.37 -41.26
CA THR A 65 22.92 3.58 -42.50
C THR A 65 21.93 4.28 -43.47
N ALA A 66 22.02 3.96 -44.76
CA ALA A 66 21.53 4.60 -46.00
C ALA A 66 19.98 4.71 -46.20
N PRO A 67 19.47 5.39 -47.26
CA PRO A 67 18.23 6.16 -47.23
C PRO A 67 16.99 5.39 -47.69
N ALA A 68 15.94 5.39 -46.85
CA ALA A 68 14.59 5.06 -47.26
C ALA A 68 13.76 6.35 -47.39
N ARG A 69 13.13 6.55 -48.55
CA ARG A 69 12.23 7.67 -48.85
C ARG A 69 11.23 7.90 -47.71
N ALA A 70 11.29 9.07 -47.09
CA ALA A 70 10.30 9.50 -46.12
C ALA A 70 8.91 9.56 -46.78
N PRO A 71 7.85 9.03 -46.16
CA PRO A 71 6.48 9.30 -46.58
C PRO A 71 6.20 10.80 -46.37
N ARG A 72 5.62 11.44 -47.39
CA ARG A 72 5.23 12.86 -47.33
C ARG A 72 4.31 13.06 -46.12
N PRO A 73 4.46 14.15 -45.34
CA PRO A 73 3.52 14.47 -44.28
C PRO A 73 2.14 14.68 -44.91
N PHE A 74 1.15 13.93 -44.43
CA PHE A 74 -0.24 14.10 -44.78
C PHE A 74 -0.67 15.49 -44.27
N SER A 75 -0.71 16.48 -45.16
CA SER A 75 -1.31 17.77 -44.89
C SER A 75 -2.79 17.53 -44.56
N PRO A 76 -3.33 18.03 -43.43
CA PRO A 76 -4.76 18.02 -43.24
C PRO A 76 -5.42 18.87 -44.35
N PRO A 77 -6.57 18.46 -44.91
CA PRO A 77 -7.21 19.22 -45.97
C PRO A 77 -7.58 20.61 -45.45
N GLU A 78 -7.17 21.64 -46.20
CA GLU A 78 -7.58 23.01 -45.96
C GLU A 78 -9.11 23.11 -45.92
N PRO A 79 -9.69 23.91 -45.00
CA PRO A 79 -11.12 24.11 -44.99
C PRO A 79 -11.52 24.91 -46.24
N CYS A 80 -12.17 24.23 -47.18
CA CYS A 80 -12.84 24.85 -48.31
C CYS A 80 -13.93 25.79 -47.78
N TRP A 81 -13.69 27.09 -47.83
CA TRP A 81 -14.72 28.11 -47.58
C TRP A 81 -15.66 28.15 -48.77
N PHE A 82 -16.69 27.31 -48.76
CA PHE A 82 -17.81 27.49 -49.68
C PHE A 82 -18.70 28.61 -49.14
N CYS A 83 -18.48 29.81 -49.67
CA CYS A 83 -19.34 30.96 -49.43
C CYS A 83 -20.61 30.77 -50.28
N SER A 84 -21.66 30.22 -49.68
CA SER A 84 -23.03 30.36 -50.22
C SER A 84 -23.75 31.44 -49.43
N SER A 85 -23.81 32.62 -50.02
CA SER A 85 -24.67 33.72 -49.61
C SER A 85 -26.14 33.32 -49.84
N VAL A 86 -26.85 32.99 -48.76
CA VAL A 86 -28.31 33.14 -48.73
C VAL A 86 -28.64 33.98 -47.50
N ALA A 87 -28.96 35.24 -47.76
CA ALA A 87 -29.49 36.17 -46.80
C ALA A 87 -30.89 35.70 -46.37
N SER A 88 -31.03 35.22 -45.14
CA SER A 88 -32.29 35.20 -44.40
C SER A 88 -32.02 35.01 -42.91
N ARG A 89 -32.22 36.10 -42.17
CA ARG A 89 -32.49 36.19 -40.72
C ARG A 89 -31.49 35.46 -39.81
N GLY A 90 -30.65 36.27 -39.17
CA GLY A 90 -29.62 35.84 -38.24
C GLY A 90 -30.12 34.96 -37.10
N VAL A 91 -29.71 33.70 -37.14
CA VAL A 91 -29.31 32.92 -35.98
C VAL A 91 -28.10 32.12 -36.44
N TRP A 92 -26.89 32.62 -36.13
CA TRP A 92 -25.69 31.81 -36.27
C TRP A 92 -25.73 30.72 -35.19
N VAL A 93 -26.42 29.62 -35.47
CA VAL A 93 -26.28 28.39 -34.70
C VAL A 93 -24.88 27.89 -34.99
N LEU A 94 -23.95 28.21 -34.09
CA LEU A 94 -22.61 27.64 -34.08
C LEU A 94 -22.77 26.12 -33.91
N ILE A 95 -22.83 25.38 -35.02
CA ILE A 95 -22.83 23.91 -35.04
C ILE A 95 -21.46 23.50 -34.52
N ARG A 96 -21.34 23.42 -33.19
CA ARG A 96 -20.22 22.82 -32.49
C ARG A 96 -20.05 21.43 -33.10
N ARG A 97 -18.91 21.15 -33.75
CA ARG A 97 -18.52 19.79 -34.16
C ARG A 97 -18.71 18.87 -32.96
N MET A 98 -19.84 18.18 -32.91
CA MET A 98 -20.13 17.19 -31.88
C MET A 98 -19.19 16.04 -32.17
N GLY A 99 -18.15 15.88 -31.35
CA GLY A 99 -17.30 14.70 -31.46
C GLY A 99 -18.18 13.46 -31.46
N PHE A 100 -17.93 12.54 -32.39
CA PHE A 100 -18.73 11.33 -32.65
C PHE A 100 -18.79 10.35 -31.46
N VAL A 101 -18.23 10.70 -30.30
CA VAL A 101 -18.15 9.85 -29.09
C VAL A 101 -19.05 10.41 -27.99
N LYS A 102 -20.00 9.59 -27.53
CA LYS A 102 -20.88 9.92 -26.41
C LYS A 102 -20.09 10.08 -25.11
N VAL A 103 -20.26 11.23 -24.44
CA VAL A 103 -19.63 11.49 -23.13
C VAL A 103 -20.29 10.65 -22.04
N VAL A 104 -19.64 9.55 -21.65
CA VAL A 104 -20.14 8.62 -20.61
C VAL A 104 -20.01 9.21 -19.20
N LYS A 105 -18.89 9.86 -18.87
CA LYS A 105 -18.64 10.48 -17.56
C LYS A 105 -19.24 11.89 -17.47
N ASN A 106 -20.56 11.96 -17.63
CA ASN A 106 -21.31 13.22 -17.63
C ASN A 106 -21.78 13.63 -16.22
N LYS A 107 -22.40 14.82 -16.09
CA LYS A 107 -22.95 15.31 -14.80
C LYS A 107 -23.97 14.34 -14.21
N ALA A 108 -24.78 13.67 -15.05
CA ALA A 108 -25.78 12.70 -14.63
C ALA A 108 -25.14 11.41 -14.05
N TYR A 109 -24.02 10.96 -14.61
CA TYR A 109 -23.23 9.84 -14.10
C TYR A 109 -22.74 10.14 -12.67
N PHE A 110 -22.06 11.28 -12.46
CA PHE A 110 -21.52 11.64 -11.15
C PHE A 110 -22.59 11.87 -10.07
N LYS A 111 -23.81 12.26 -10.45
CA LYS A 111 -24.93 12.38 -9.51
C LYS A 111 -25.38 11.02 -8.94
N ARG A 112 -25.23 9.93 -9.70
CA ARG A 112 -25.65 8.56 -9.32
C ARG A 112 -24.47 7.67 -8.95
N TYR A 113 -23.24 8.16 -9.07
CA TYR A 113 -22.04 7.37 -8.85
C TYR A 113 -21.85 7.04 -7.37
N GLN A 114 -22.05 5.79 -7.00
CA GLN A 114 -21.81 5.31 -5.65
C GLN A 114 -20.35 4.90 -5.49
N VAL A 115 -19.62 5.63 -4.64
CA VAL A 115 -18.23 5.32 -4.32
C VAL A 115 -18.12 4.07 -3.45
N LYS A 116 -17.16 3.20 -3.76
CA LYS A 116 -16.78 2.11 -2.86
C LYS A 116 -16.07 2.67 -1.62
N PHE A 117 -15.94 1.85 -0.57
CA PHE A 117 -15.24 2.25 0.66
C PHE A 117 -13.81 2.74 0.39
N ARG A 118 -13.32 3.67 1.23
CA ARG A 118 -12.00 4.34 1.05
C ARG A 118 -10.87 3.34 0.78
N ARG A 119 -10.71 2.31 1.61
CA ARG A 119 -9.63 1.31 1.46
C ARG A 119 -9.78 0.43 0.22
N ARG A 120 -11.02 0.22 -0.26
CA ARG A 120 -11.29 -0.51 -1.51
C ARG A 120 -10.92 0.32 -2.73
N ARG A 121 -11.16 1.64 -2.68
CA ARG A 121 -10.74 2.61 -3.71
C ARG A 121 -9.22 2.76 -3.77
N GLU A 122 -8.56 2.73 -2.61
CA GLU A 122 -7.09 2.70 -2.51
C GLU A 122 -6.49 1.32 -2.86
N GLY A 123 -7.31 0.29 -3.10
CA GLY A 123 -6.82 -1.05 -3.44
C GLY A 123 -6.06 -1.77 -2.32
N LYS A 124 -6.30 -1.42 -1.04
CA LYS A 124 -5.54 -1.95 0.11
C LYS A 124 -6.21 -3.10 0.85
N THR A 125 -7.49 -3.34 0.59
CA THR A 125 -8.28 -4.30 1.38
C THR A 125 -9.41 -4.86 0.56
N ASP A 126 -9.52 -6.20 0.59
CA ASP A 126 -10.74 -6.90 0.25
C ASP A 126 -11.65 -6.99 1.49
N TYR A 127 -12.86 -6.44 1.36
CA TYR A 127 -13.85 -6.44 2.43
C TYR A 127 -14.55 -7.80 2.59
N TYR A 128 -14.55 -8.63 1.55
CA TYR A 128 -15.16 -9.96 1.61
C TYR A 128 -14.35 -10.88 2.53
N ALA A 129 -13.05 -11.02 2.28
CA ALA A 129 -12.15 -11.74 3.17
C ALA A 129 -12.11 -11.14 4.58
N ARG A 130 -12.02 -9.81 4.71
CA ARG A 130 -11.98 -9.13 6.01
C ARG A 130 -13.22 -9.41 6.86
N LYS A 131 -14.41 -9.46 6.27
CA LYS A 131 -15.67 -9.75 6.98
C LYS A 131 -15.59 -11.11 7.67
N ARG A 132 -15.10 -12.14 6.96
CA ARG A 132 -14.95 -13.52 7.48
C ARG A 132 -13.88 -13.64 8.56
N LEU A 133 -12.78 -12.89 8.41
CA LEU A 133 -11.65 -12.93 9.34
C LEU A 133 -11.92 -12.17 10.65
N VAL A 134 -12.66 -11.06 10.61
CA VAL A 134 -12.81 -10.16 11.77
C VAL A 134 -14.07 -10.43 12.59
N ILE A 135 -15.16 -10.87 11.97
CA ILE A 135 -16.39 -11.12 12.71
C ILE A 135 -16.19 -12.32 13.65
N GLN A 136 -16.58 -12.10 14.90
CA GLN A 136 -16.64 -13.12 15.94
C GLN A 136 -18.05 -13.69 16.03
N ASP A 137 -18.16 -14.93 16.48
CA ASP A 137 -19.45 -15.55 16.77
C ASP A 137 -20.16 -14.77 17.89
N LYS A 138 -21.46 -14.52 17.70
CA LYS A 138 -22.23 -13.64 18.60
C LYS A 138 -22.37 -14.21 20.02
N ASN A 139 -22.32 -15.53 20.17
CA ASN A 139 -22.36 -16.22 21.46
C ASN A 139 -21.10 -15.99 22.31
N LYS A 140 -19.99 -15.55 21.70
CA LYS A 140 -18.73 -15.29 22.42
C LYS A 140 -18.57 -13.82 22.86
N TYR A 141 -19.62 -13.01 22.67
CA TYR A 141 -19.74 -11.61 23.13
C TYR A 141 -18.46 -10.77 22.97
N ASN A 142 -17.80 -10.43 24.08
CA ASN A 142 -16.65 -9.51 24.12
C ASN A 142 -15.30 -10.21 23.90
N THR A 143 -15.29 -11.53 23.65
CA THR A 143 -14.03 -12.22 23.37
C THR A 143 -13.44 -11.73 22.04
N PRO A 144 -12.22 -11.20 22.05
CA PRO A 144 -11.59 -10.71 20.84
C PRO A 144 -11.16 -11.86 19.93
N LYS A 145 -11.32 -11.67 18.62
CA LYS A 145 -10.77 -12.55 17.58
C LYS A 145 -9.43 -12.01 17.10
N TYR A 146 -8.34 -12.68 17.45
CA TYR A 146 -7.00 -12.23 17.12
C TYR A 146 -6.58 -12.60 15.70
N ARG A 147 -5.80 -11.70 15.10
CA ARG A 147 -5.37 -11.80 13.70
C ARG A 147 -3.94 -11.32 13.56
N MET A 148 -3.09 -12.17 13.00
CA MET A 148 -1.74 -11.83 12.60
C MET A 148 -1.77 -11.21 11.21
N ILE A 149 -1.50 -9.91 11.12
CA ILE A 149 -1.47 -9.22 9.82
C ILE A 149 -0.05 -9.25 9.30
N VAL A 150 0.16 -9.89 8.16
CA VAL A 150 1.45 -9.92 7.48
C VAL A 150 1.36 -9.14 6.18
N ARG A 151 2.22 -8.13 6.03
CA ARG A 151 2.32 -7.31 4.81
C ARG A 151 3.76 -7.24 4.37
N VAL A 152 4.03 -7.81 3.20
CA VAL A 152 5.31 -7.69 2.52
C VAL A 152 5.24 -6.45 1.62
N THR A 153 6.16 -5.52 1.83
CA THR A 153 6.40 -4.38 0.94
C THR A 153 7.69 -4.62 0.16
N ASN A 154 8.05 -3.72 -0.75
CA ASN A 154 9.24 -3.90 -1.58
C ASN A 154 10.56 -3.89 -0.79
N ARG A 155 10.59 -3.27 0.40
CA ARG A 155 11.80 -3.13 1.22
C ARG A 155 11.66 -3.65 2.64
N ASP A 156 10.44 -3.69 3.17
CA ASP A 156 10.16 -4.10 4.55
C ASP A 156 9.12 -5.21 4.63
N ILE A 157 9.23 -6.04 5.67
CA ILE A 157 8.19 -6.98 6.10
C ILE A 157 7.56 -6.44 7.39
N ILE A 158 6.23 -6.32 7.39
CA ILE A 158 5.47 -5.80 8.52
C ILE A 158 4.57 -6.91 9.06
N CYS A 159 4.85 -7.33 10.29
CA CYS A 159 4.01 -8.23 11.07
C CYS A 159 3.37 -7.44 12.22
N GLN A 160 2.04 -7.50 12.33
CA GLN A 160 1.30 -6.84 13.41
C GLN A 160 0.56 -7.87 14.25
N LEU A 161 0.89 -7.88 15.53
CA LEU A 161 0.26 -8.63 16.59
C LEU A 161 -0.04 -7.69 17.77
N LEU A 162 -0.95 -8.11 18.65
CA LEU A 162 -1.31 -7.36 19.85
C LEU A 162 -0.46 -7.89 21.03
N ASN A 163 0.65 -7.22 21.36
CA ASN A 163 1.54 -7.57 22.50
C ASN A 163 0.91 -7.30 23.89
N ARG A 164 -0.42 -7.35 24.04
CA ARG A 164 -1.08 -6.93 25.29
C ARG A 164 -1.05 -7.99 26.40
N PHE A 165 -0.81 -9.26 26.06
CA PHE A 165 -1.09 -10.38 26.98
C PHE A 165 0.13 -10.94 27.71
N GLY A 166 1.37 -10.56 27.35
CA GLY A 166 2.58 -10.92 28.11
C GLY A 166 2.74 -12.43 28.35
N MET A 167 2.33 -13.27 27.40
CA MET A 167 2.34 -14.75 27.53
C MET A 167 3.62 -15.39 26.97
N ASP A 168 4.63 -14.57 26.69
CA ASP A 168 5.88 -14.96 26.02
C ASP A 168 6.74 -15.93 26.87
N LYS A 169 6.46 -16.03 28.18
CA LYS A 169 7.16 -16.91 29.13
C LYS A 169 6.46 -18.26 29.36
N ILE A 170 5.20 -18.39 28.95
CA ILE A 170 4.36 -19.58 29.23
C ILE A 170 4.49 -20.59 28.08
N TYR A 171 4.54 -20.10 26.86
CA TYR A 171 4.72 -20.91 25.66
C TYR A 171 6.08 -20.64 25.05
N GLU A 172 7.09 -21.36 25.52
CA GLU A 172 8.40 -21.38 24.86
C GLU A 172 8.22 -22.05 23.49
N GLY A 173 8.48 -21.29 22.43
CA GLY A 173 8.46 -21.79 21.07
C GLY A 173 9.57 -22.83 20.83
N GLN A 174 9.56 -23.46 19.65
CA GLN A 174 10.53 -24.51 19.32
C GLN A 174 11.97 -23.97 19.38
N VAL A 175 12.84 -24.59 20.19
CA VAL A 175 14.21 -24.13 20.45
C VAL A 175 15.09 -24.28 19.20
N GLU A 176 14.98 -25.39 18.49
CA GLU A 176 15.73 -25.67 17.27
C GLU A 176 14.85 -25.63 16.02
N VAL A 177 15.31 -24.94 14.98
CA VAL A 177 14.56 -24.81 13.72
C VAL A 177 14.79 -26.08 12.88
N THR A 178 13.92 -27.07 13.03
CA THR A 178 13.99 -28.33 12.26
C THR A 178 13.30 -28.22 10.91
N GLY A 179 12.32 -27.32 10.77
CA GLY A 179 11.52 -27.14 9.54
C GLY A 179 10.27 -28.02 9.50
N ASP A 180 10.04 -28.87 10.50
CA ASP A 180 8.86 -29.72 10.63
C ASP A 180 7.64 -28.95 11.12
N GLU A 181 6.47 -29.59 11.07
CA GLU A 181 5.25 -29.05 11.66
C GLU A 181 5.41 -28.93 13.18
N TYR A 182 5.18 -27.71 13.69
CA TYR A 182 5.19 -27.42 15.12
C TYR A 182 3.81 -26.90 15.48
N ASN A 183 3.14 -27.57 16.40
CA ASN A 183 1.85 -27.14 16.91
C ASN A 183 1.98 -26.93 18.41
N VAL A 184 1.64 -25.73 18.88
CA VAL A 184 1.63 -25.41 20.30
C VAL A 184 0.35 -25.96 20.90
N GLU A 185 0.49 -27.01 21.71
CA GLU A 185 -0.60 -27.56 22.51
C GLU A 185 -0.75 -26.79 23.83
N SER A 186 -1.96 -26.77 24.37
CA SER A 186 -2.22 -26.12 25.66
C SER A 186 -1.82 -27.07 26.78
N ILE A 187 -0.98 -26.60 27.71
CA ILE A 187 -0.57 -27.37 28.89
C ILE A 187 -1.67 -27.29 29.96
N ASP A 188 -2.01 -28.44 30.55
CA ASP A 188 -3.02 -28.52 31.60
C ASP A 188 -2.59 -27.71 32.84
N GLY A 189 -3.47 -26.80 33.29
CA GLY A 189 -3.23 -25.94 34.46
C GLY A 189 -2.61 -24.56 34.15
N GLN A 190 -2.22 -24.29 32.91
CA GLN A 190 -1.71 -22.98 32.46
C GLN A 190 -2.71 -22.25 31.54
N PRO A 191 -2.62 -20.91 31.39
CA PRO A 191 -3.46 -20.17 30.47
C PRO A 191 -3.23 -20.64 29.04
N GLY A 192 -4.28 -21.08 28.34
CA GLY A 192 -4.19 -21.67 27.00
C GLY A 192 -3.43 -20.84 25.96
N ALA A 193 -2.87 -21.52 24.95
CA ALA A 193 -2.01 -20.92 23.93
C ALA A 193 -2.73 -19.80 23.17
N PHE A 194 -1.98 -18.75 22.81
CA PHE A 194 -2.57 -17.61 22.11
C PHE A 194 -3.00 -18.00 20.71
N THR A 195 -4.31 -18.19 20.53
CA THR A 195 -4.88 -18.50 19.22
C THR A 195 -4.97 -17.25 18.35
N CYS A 196 -4.36 -17.27 17.17
CA CYS A 196 -4.51 -16.19 16.19
C CYS A 196 -4.64 -16.69 14.76
N TYR A 197 -5.30 -15.89 13.92
CA TYR A 197 -5.54 -16.24 12.51
C TYR A 197 -4.68 -15.40 11.57
N LEU A 198 -4.14 -16.01 10.52
CA LEU A 198 -3.36 -15.28 9.50
C LEU A 198 -4.26 -14.39 8.62
N ASP A 199 -3.90 -13.11 8.49
CA ASP A 199 -4.47 -12.18 7.50
C ASP A 199 -3.41 -11.89 6.41
N ALA A 200 -3.46 -12.65 5.31
CA ALA A 200 -2.63 -12.44 4.12
C ALA A 200 -3.05 -11.21 3.27
N GLY A 201 -4.24 -10.65 3.53
CA GLY A 201 -4.75 -9.46 2.85
C GLY A 201 -5.06 -9.71 1.38
N LEU A 202 -4.34 -9.00 0.51
CA LEU A 202 -4.46 -9.12 -0.95
C LEU A 202 -3.33 -9.95 -1.57
N ALA A 203 -2.41 -10.46 -0.75
CA ALA A 203 -1.32 -11.30 -1.24
C ALA A 203 -1.90 -12.63 -1.76
N ARG A 204 -1.39 -13.10 -2.90
CA ARG A 204 -1.77 -14.40 -3.45
C ARG A 204 -1.09 -15.50 -2.65
N THR A 205 -1.86 -16.44 -2.12
CA THR A 205 -1.40 -17.54 -1.28
C THR A 205 -0.88 -18.72 -2.11
N THR A 206 0.22 -18.53 -2.84
CA THR A 206 0.97 -19.60 -3.52
C THR A 206 1.86 -20.36 -2.53
N THR A 207 2.34 -21.54 -2.94
CA THR A 207 3.40 -22.28 -2.25
C THR A 207 4.67 -21.43 -2.20
N GLY A 208 5.40 -21.47 -1.09
CA GLY A 208 6.66 -20.73 -0.93
C GLY A 208 6.51 -19.21 -0.76
N ASN A 209 5.29 -18.68 -0.55
CA ASN A 209 5.13 -17.24 -0.32
C ASN A 209 5.71 -16.83 1.05
N LYS A 210 6.46 -15.71 1.09
CA LYS A 210 7.06 -15.12 2.29
C LYS A 210 6.06 -14.84 3.42
N VAL A 211 4.77 -14.64 3.10
CA VAL A 211 3.70 -14.52 4.11
C VAL A 211 3.64 -15.76 5.01
N PHE A 212 3.88 -16.95 4.45
CA PHE A 212 3.92 -18.20 5.21
C PHE A 212 5.24 -18.38 5.97
N GLY A 213 6.35 -17.78 5.51
CA GLY A 213 7.57 -17.72 6.32
C GLY A 213 7.36 -16.95 7.62
N ALA A 214 6.64 -15.83 7.57
CA ALA A 214 6.24 -15.11 8.79
C ALA A 214 5.27 -15.91 9.66
N LEU A 215 4.37 -16.70 9.05
CA LEU A 215 3.49 -17.62 9.78
C LEU A 215 4.30 -18.69 10.52
N LYS A 216 5.27 -19.32 9.84
CA LYS A 216 6.12 -20.36 10.43
C LYS A 216 6.92 -19.81 11.60
N GLY A 217 7.58 -18.66 11.43
CA GLY A 217 8.31 -18.01 12.51
C GLY A 217 7.43 -17.58 13.70
N ALA A 218 6.15 -17.28 13.47
CA ALA A 218 5.20 -17.01 14.55
C ALA A 218 4.77 -18.27 15.29
N VAL A 219 4.54 -19.36 14.56
CA VAL A 219 4.22 -20.68 15.12
C VAL A 219 5.39 -21.21 15.94
N ASP A 220 6.60 -21.18 15.39
CA ASP A 220 7.84 -21.56 16.08
C ASP A 220 8.17 -20.63 17.24
N GLY A 221 7.58 -19.44 17.28
CA GLY A 221 7.66 -18.50 18.39
C GLY A 221 6.62 -18.70 19.49
N GLY A 222 5.81 -19.77 19.43
CA GLY A 222 4.85 -20.12 20.49
C GLY A 222 3.40 -19.67 20.22
N LEU A 223 3.07 -19.16 19.02
CA LEU A 223 1.68 -18.81 18.68
C LEU A 223 0.91 -19.99 18.11
N SER A 224 -0.31 -20.19 18.60
CA SER A 224 -1.22 -21.19 18.05
C SER A 224 -1.94 -20.62 16.81
N ILE A 225 -1.47 -20.99 15.62
CA ILE A 225 -2.07 -20.59 14.34
C ILE A 225 -2.50 -21.84 13.57
N PRO A 226 -3.80 -22.03 13.29
CA PRO A 226 -4.24 -23.18 12.50
C PRO A 226 -3.76 -23.04 11.05
N HIS A 227 -2.99 -24.00 10.58
CA HIS A 227 -2.42 -24.00 9.23
C HIS A 227 -2.24 -25.43 8.69
N SER A 228 -1.81 -25.54 7.43
CA SER A 228 -1.47 -26.80 6.77
C SER A 228 -0.12 -26.63 6.07
N THR A 229 0.67 -27.70 6.01
CA THR A 229 2.01 -27.73 5.42
C THR A 229 2.02 -27.50 3.91
N LYS A 230 0.86 -27.60 3.25
CA LYS A 230 0.70 -27.44 1.79
C LYS A 230 1.24 -26.15 1.19
N ARG A 231 1.32 -25.05 1.97
CA ARG A 231 1.74 -23.73 1.44
C ARG A 231 3.20 -23.39 1.72
N PHE A 232 3.92 -24.24 2.44
CA PHE A 232 5.33 -24.04 2.72
C PHE A 232 6.22 -24.39 1.52
N PRO A 233 7.42 -23.78 1.41
CA PRO A 233 8.44 -24.25 0.48
C PRO A 233 8.86 -25.67 0.89
N GLY A 234 9.02 -26.56 -0.09
CA GLY A 234 9.28 -27.99 0.13
C GLY A 234 8.04 -28.90 0.03
N TYR A 235 6.85 -28.32 -0.17
CA TYR A 235 5.65 -29.10 -0.53
C TYR A 235 5.61 -29.34 -2.04
N ASP A 236 5.61 -30.61 -2.44
CA ASP A 236 5.41 -30.98 -3.83
C ASP A 236 3.92 -31.29 -4.10
N SER A 237 3.38 -30.72 -5.18
CA SER A 237 1.98 -30.88 -5.53
C SER A 237 1.64 -32.23 -6.14
N GLU A 238 2.63 -32.90 -6.73
CA GLU A 238 2.45 -34.18 -7.42
C GLU A 238 2.47 -35.34 -6.43
N SER A 239 3.53 -35.45 -5.63
CA SER A 239 3.65 -36.43 -4.55
C SER A 239 2.73 -36.14 -3.36
N LYS A 240 2.32 -34.88 -3.16
CA LYS A 240 1.59 -34.38 -1.97
C LYS A 240 2.38 -34.56 -0.66
N GLU A 241 3.67 -34.79 -0.76
CA GLU A 241 4.59 -34.96 0.36
C GLU A 241 5.28 -33.63 0.72
N PHE A 242 5.65 -33.49 1.99
CA PHE A 242 6.32 -32.31 2.51
C PHE A 242 7.74 -32.67 2.94
N SER A 243 8.74 -32.05 2.30
CA SER A 243 10.13 -32.16 2.71
C SER A 243 10.49 -31.03 3.69
N ALA A 244 10.67 -31.40 4.96
CA ALA A 244 11.08 -30.48 6.02
C ALA A 244 12.51 -29.96 5.83
N GLU A 245 13.40 -30.77 5.24
CA GLU A 245 14.76 -30.35 4.94
C GLU A 245 14.78 -29.16 3.99
N VAL A 246 14.05 -29.23 2.88
CA VAL A 246 13.94 -28.11 1.92
C VAL A 246 13.35 -26.88 2.62
N HIS A 247 12.36 -27.07 3.50
CA HIS A 247 11.80 -25.98 4.27
C HIS A 247 12.84 -25.31 5.17
N ARG A 248 13.64 -26.10 5.90
CA ARG A 248 14.74 -25.62 6.75
C ARG A 248 15.81 -24.87 5.94
N LYS A 249 16.19 -25.36 4.76
CA LYS A 249 17.13 -24.66 3.86
C LYS A 249 16.65 -23.25 3.51
N HIS A 250 15.34 -23.07 3.33
CA HIS A 250 14.74 -21.76 3.06
C HIS A 250 14.71 -20.86 4.30
N ILE A 251 14.49 -21.41 5.50
CA ILE A 251 14.50 -20.63 6.75
C ILE A 251 15.92 -20.11 7.04
N MET A 252 16.93 -20.95 6.84
CA MET A 252 18.35 -20.60 7.05
C MET A 252 18.96 -19.81 5.88
N GLY A 253 18.18 -19.53 4.83
CA GLY A 253 18.64 -18.75 3.68
C GLY A 253 19.71 -19.45 2.82
N GLN A 254 19.82 -20.77 2.89
CA GLN A 254 20.78 -21.53 2.08
C GLN A 254 20.51 -21.38 0.58
N ASN A 255 19.26 -21.23 0.16
CA ASN A 255 18.91 -20.94 -1.23
C ASN A 255 19.49 -19.60 -1.74
N VAL A 256 19.61 -18.59 -0.88
CA VAL A 256 20.27 -17.32 -1.21
C VAL A 256 21.77 -17.51 -1.26
N ALA A 257 22.33 -18.29 -0.34
CA ALA A 257 23.75 -18.66 -0.35
C ALA A 257 24.15 -19.43 -1.60
N ASP A 258 23.34 -20.40 -2.03
CA ASP A 258 23.53 -21.17 -3.26
C ASP A 258 23.49 -20.25 -4.48
N TYR A 259 22.57 -19.29 -4.50
CA TYR A 259 22.52 -18.29 -5.56
C TYR A 259 23.74 -17.35 -5.55
N MET A 260 24.28 -17.00 -4.37
CA MET A 260 25.53 -16.25 -4.27
C MET A 260 26.71 -17.06 -4.81
N ARG A 261 26.84 -18.35 -4.45
CA ARG A 261 27.88 -19.25 -4.96
C ARG A 261 27.82 -19.37 -6.47
N TYR A 262 26.63 -19.65 -7.01
CA TYR A 262 26.38 -19.71 -8.44
C TYR A 262 26.79 -18.42 -9.17
N LEU A 263 26.43 -17.24 -8.62
CA LEU A 263 26.81 -15.96 -9.24
C LEU A 263 28.30 -15.64 -9.16
N ILE A 264 29.01 -16.12 -8.13
CA ILE A 264 30.46 -15.94 -8.03
C ILE A 264 31.18 -16.79 -9.08
N GLU A 265 30.68 -18.01 -9.33
CA GLU A 265 31.26 -18.93 -10.31
C GLU A 265 30.99 -18.51 -11.75
N GLU A 266 29.78 -18.03 -12.05
CA GLU A 266 29.39 -17.66 -13.42
C GLU A 266 29.77 -16.21 -13.79
N ASP A 267 29.39 -15.23 -12.96
CA ASP A 267 29.41 -13.80 -13.33
C ASP A 267 29.67 -12.87 -12.11
N GLU A 268 30.94 -12.57 -11.85
CA GLU A 268 31.34 -11.72 -10.71
C GLU A 268 30.75 -10.29 -10.78
N ASP A 269 30.55 -9.74 -11.98
CA ASP A 269 29.95 -8.42 -12.15
C ASP A 269 28.45 -8.41 -11.82
N ALA A 270 27.74 -9.50 -12.17
CA ALA A 270 26.35 -9.68 -11.77
C ALA A 270 26.22 -9.84 -10.24
N TYR A 271 27.18 -10.55 -9.63
CA TYR A 271 27.29 -10.68 -8.17
C TYR A 271 27.44 -9.32 -7.49
N LYS A 272 28.40 -8.49 -7.92
CA LYS A 272 28.62 -7.14 -7.39
C LYS A 272 27.38 -6.25 -7.52
N LYS A 273 26.65 -6.35 -8.63
CA LYS A 273 25.42 -5.58 -8.86
C LYS A 273 24.28 -6.02 -7.94
N GLN A 274 24.01 -7.32 -7.86
CA GLN A 274 22.89 -7.88 -7.10
C GLN A 274 23.12 -7.80 -5.59
N PHE A 275 24.34 -8.10 -5.14
CA PHE A 275 24.70 -8.24 -3.71
C PHE A 275 25.61 -7.11 -3.20
N SER A 276 25.58 -5.94 -3.83
CA SER A 276 26.41 -4.77 -3.45
C SER A 276 26.36 -4.40 -1.95
N GLN A 277 25.20 -4.55 -1.30
CA GLN A 277 25.06 -4.25 0.13
C GLN A 277 25.62 -5.35 1.03
N TYR A 278 25.68 -6.59 0.56
CA TYR A 278 26.26 -7.72 1.32
C TYR A 278 27.77 -7.56 1.39
N ILE A 279 28.39 -7.19 0.26
CA ILE A 279 29.83 -6.88 0.18
C ILE A 279 30.17 -5.72 1.14
N LYS A 280 29.36 -4.65 1.16
CA LYS A 280 29.57 -3.50 2.06
C LYS A 280 29.49 -3.86 3.55
N ASN A 281 28.71 -4.88 3.89
CA ASN A 281 28.49 -5.33 5.27
C ASN A 281 29.33 -6.57 5.62
N ASN A 282 30.23 -7.01 4.73
CA ASN A 282 31.09 -8.20 4.89
C ASN A 282 30.32 -9.50 5.13
N VAL A 283 29.26 -9.71 4.34
CA VAL A 283 28.40 -10.89 4.44
C VAL A 283 28.81 -11.94 3.40
N THR A 284 29.21 -13.12 3.86
CA THR A 284 29.64 -14.26 3.02
C THR A 284 28.48 -15.24 2.75
N PRO A 285 28.62 -16.19 1.80
CA PRO A 285 27.57 -17.20 1.53
C PRO A 285 27.26 -18.13 2.71
N ASP A 286 28.07 -18.17 3.77
CA ASP A 286 27.83 -19.04 4.94
C ASP A 286 26.90 -18.37 5.98
N MET A 287 25.65 -18.19 5.58
CA MET A 287 24.65 -17.36 6.29
C MET A 287 23.95 -18.04 7.46
N GLU A 288 24.11 -19.36 7.61
CA GLU A 288 23.34 -20.15 8.58
C GLU A 288 23.64 -19.73 10.03
N GLU A 289 24.91 -19.52 10.37
CA GLU A 289 25.30 -19.09 11.72
C GLU A 289 24.74 -17.71 12.07
N MET A 290 24.68 -16.80 11.11
CA MET A 290 24.15 -15.46 11.30
C MET A 290 22.66 -15.52 11.70
N TYR A 291 21.86 -16.37 11.05
CA TYR A 291 20.46 -16.55 11.41
C TYR A 291 20.28 -17.24 12.76
N LYS A 292 21.07 -18.28 13.08
CA LYS A 292 21.04 -18.92 14.41
C LYS A 292 21.32 -17.92 15.53
N LYS A 293 22.34 -17.06 15.38
CA LYS A 293 22.65 -15.98 16.33
C LYS A 293 21.49 -14.98 16.44
N ALA A 294 20.85 -14.62 15.33
CA ALA A 294 19.69 -13.74 15.36
C ALA A 294 18.49 -14.36 16.08
N HIS A 295 18.20 -15.65 15.87
CA HIS A 295 17.13 -16.36 16.57
C HIS A 295 17.37 -16.40 18.08
N ALA A 296 18.60 -16.68 18.52
CA ALA A 296 18.96 -16.64 19.94
C ALA A 296 18.76 -15.24 20.53
N ALA A 297 19.28 -14.19 19.88
CA ALA A 297 19.17 -12.81 20.37
C ALA A 297 17.72 -12.31 20.46
N ILE A 298 16.85 -12.71 19.52
CA ILE A 298 15.42 -12.35 19.54
C ILE A 298 14.71 -13.01 20.72
N ARG A 299 15.07 -14.26 21.05
CA ARG A 299 14.51 -14.98 22.21
C ARG A 299 14.98 -14.39 23.54
N GLU A 300 16.24 -13.99 23.62
CA GLU A 300 16.79 -13.34 24.83
C GLU A 300 16.10 -12.00 25.12
N ASN A 301 15.91 -11.14 24.10
CA ASN A 301 15.38 -9.79 24.28
C ASN A 301 14.28 -9.42 23.27
N PRO A 302 13.01 -9.79 23.53
CA PRO A 302 11.89 -9.49 22.63
C PRO A 302 11.34 -8.05 22.77
N VAL A 303 11.84 -7.27 23.74
CA VAL A 303 11.29 -5.94 24.06
C VAL A 303 11.75 -4.90 23.04
N TYR A 304 10.78 -4.19 22.44
CA TYR A 304 11.07 -3.10 21.51
C TYR A 304 11.28 -1.77 22.23
N GLU A 305 12.51 -1.23 22.17
CA GLU A 305 12.84 0.10 22.68
C GLU A 305 12.46 1.20 21.69
N LYS A 306 11.55 2.08 22.09
CA LYS A 306 11.13 3.24 21.29
C LYS A 306 12.21 4.33 21.34
N LYS A 307 12.70 4.76 20.18
CA LYS A 307 13.62 5.91 20.08
C LYS A 307 12.99 7.18 20.67
N PRO A 308 13.75 8.02 21.41
CA PRO A 308 13.22 9.24 22.00
C PRO A 308 12.73 10.19 20.92
N LYS A 309 11.61 10.88 21.20
CA LYS A 309 11.05 11.88 20.28
C LYS A 309 11.96 13.11 20.27
N LYS A 310 12.53 13.44 19.12
CA LYS A 310 13.32 14.66 18.94
C LYS A 310 12.40 15.88 18.90
N GLU A 311 12.76 16.94 19.62
CA GLU A 311 12.10 18.24 19.49
C GLU A 311 12.52 18.89 18.17
N VAL A 312 11.57 19.05 17.25
CA VAL A 312 11.83 19.59 15.90
C VAL A 312 11.00 20.83 15.69
N LYS A 313 11.64 21.94 15.29
CA LYS A 313 10.95 23.15 14.80
C LYS A 313 10.12 22.80 13.56
N LYS A 314 8.79 22.88 13.66
CA LYS A 314 7.87 22.43 12.60
C LYS A 314 7.88 23.39 11.41
N LYS A 315 8.62 23.06 10.35
CA LYS A 315 8.53 23.73 9.05
C LYS A 315 7.38 23.17 8.22
N ARG A 316 6.65 24.05 7.53
CA ARG A 316 5.58 23.64 6.60
C ARG A 316 6.15 23.38 5.21
N TRP A 317 6.03 22.14 4.73
CA TRP A 317 6.48 21.72 3.39
C TRP A 317 5.40 21.81 2.32
N ASN A 318 4.13 21.69 2.73
CA ASN A 318 2.99 21.66 1.82
C ASN A 318 2.30 23.02 1.72
N ARG A 319 1.93 23.42 0.49
CA ARG A 319 1.22 24.67 0.24
C ARG A 319 -0.08 24.76 1.07
N PRO A 320 -0.36 25.92 1.68
CA PRO A 320 -1.65 26.15 2.32
C PRO A 320 -2.80 26.15 1.33
N LYS A 321 -3.96 25.66 1.79
CA LYS A 321 -5.21 25.75 1.03
C LYS A 321 -5.58 27.23 0.91
N MET A 322 -5.73 27.72 -0.32
CA MET A 322 -6.11 29.12 -0.58
C MET A 322 -7.45 29.46 0.07
N SER A 323 -7.53 30.67 0.63
CA SER A 323 -8.75 31.21 1.20
C SER A 323 -9.81 31.44 0.12
N LEU A 324 -11.06 31.64 0.53
CA LEU A 324 -12.15 31.91 -0.41
C LEU A 324 -11.96 33.26 -1.13
N ALA A 325 -11.56 34.30 -0.39
CA ALA A 325 -11.28 35.63 -0.94
C ALA A 325 -10.19 35.56 -2.02
N GLN A 326 -9.03 34.97 -1.69
CA GLN A 326 -7.92 34.78 -2.63
C GLN A 326 -8.34 34.05 -3.92
N LYS A 327 -9.30 33.13 -3.85
CA LYS A 327 -9.83 32.45 -5.04
C LYS A 327 -10.72 33.36 -5.88
N LYS A 328 -11.58 34.17 -5.25
CA LYS A 328 -12.44 35.14 -5.95
C LYS A 328 -11.60 36.22 -6.63
N ASP A 329 -10.65 36.80 -5.90
CA ASP A 329 -9.79 37.86 -6.40
C ASP A 329 -8.94 37.38 -7.57
N ARG A 330 -8.39 36.17 -7.47
CA ARG A 330 -7.66 35.54 -8.58
C ARG A 330 -8.52 35.41 -9.85
N VAL A 331 -9.81 35.07 -9.72
CA VAL A 331 -10.71 34.96 -10.88
C VAL A 331 -10.96 36.34 -11.49
N ALA A 332 -11.18 37.36 -10.66
CA ALA A 332 -11.36 38.74 -11.13
C ALA A 332 -10.11 39.26 -11.85
N GLN A 333 -8.93 39.07 -11.26
CA GLN A 333 -7.64 39.46 -11.85
C GLN A 333 -7.41 38.78 -13.20
N LYS A 334 -7.73 37.47 -13.33
CA LYS A 334 -7.61 36.74 -14.60
C LYS A 334 -8.56 37.24 -15.69
N LYS A 335 -9.78 37.62 -15.32
CA LYS A 335 -10.73 38.22 -16.28
C LYS A 335 -10.23 39.58 -16.77
N ALA A 336 -9.80 40.44 -15.84
CA ALA A 336 -9.28 41.76 -16.18
C ALA A 336 -7.99 41.70 -17.02
N SER A 337 -7.08 40.76 -16.74
CA SER A 337 -5.89 40.56 -17.58
C SER A 337 -6.23 40.09 -18.99
N PHE A 338 -7.25 39.24 -19.14
CA PHE A 338 -7.68 38.74 -20.43
C PHE A 338 -8.29 39.84 -21.30
N LEU A 339 -9.18 40.66 -20.72
CA LEU A 339 -9.78 41.81 -21.43
C LEU A 339 -8.70 42.78 -21.90
N ARG A 340 -7.75 43.15 -21.02
CA ARG A 340 -6.61 44.00 -21.40
C ARG A 340 -5.74 43.41 -22.50
N ALA A 341 -5.59 42.09 -22.55
CA ALA A 341 -4.83 41.43 -23.60
C ALA A 341 -5.58 41.46 -24.94
N GLN A 342 -6.91 41.33 -24.93
CA GLN A 342 -7.73 41.46 -26.14
C GLN A 342 -7.74 42.89 -26.67
N GLU A 343 -7.87 43.89 -25.79
CA GLU A 343 -7.80 45.31 -26.15
C GLU A 343 -6.47 45.62 -26.84
N ARG A 344 -5.34 45.24 -26.23
CA ARG A 344 -4.01 45.45 -26.82
C ARG A 344 -3.79 44.71 -28.14
N ALA A 345 -4.35 43.51 -28.28
CA ALA A 345 -4.24 42.73 -29.51
C ALA A 345 -5.16 43.26 -30.63
N ALA A 346 -6.15 44.09 -30.30
CA ALA A 346 -6.98 44.79 -31.26
C ALA A 346 -6.39 46.14 -31.68
N GLU A 347 -5.56 46.74 -30.81
CA GLU A 347 -4.82 47.98 -31.07
C GLU A 347 -3.52 47.75 -31.89
N SER A 348 -3.00 46.51 -31.90
CA SER A 348 -1.86 46.07 -32.74
C SER A 348 -2.34 45.44 -34.04
#